data_AF-A0A936MUE2-F1
#
_entry.id   AF-A0A936MUE2-F1
#
_cell.length_a   1.000
_cell.length_b   1.000
_cell.length_c   1.000
_cell.angle_alpha   90.00
_cell.angle_beta   90.00
_cell.angle_gamma   90.00
#
_symmetry.space_group_name_H-M   'P 1'
#
loop_
_entity.id
_entity.type
_entity.pdbx_description
1 polymer ?
#
loop_
_entity_poly.entity_id
_entity_poly.type
_entity_poly.pdbx_seq_one_letter_code
_entity_poly.pdbx_strand_id
1 'polypeptide(L)'
;MPMKAAWLVLVLALGLSGCSKPEPPSRAQRVAMIQKDATSVELVPAEGLPPYCHVFVVTATGYVQLHTATEDQLSLECPAGVPITSRALKMPKGHGNVKVYVVFSDRQIESGPLSMQIQEFVSQKKPVTAVDLRAPGNVVVETLEFATPK
;
A
#
# COMPACT_ATOMS: atom_id res chain seq x y z
N MET A 1 9.35 76.80 5.02
CA MET A 1 9.72 76.39 6.39
C MET A 1 8.57 76.81 7.31
N PRO A 2 8.09 76.00 8.27
CA PRO A 2 8.31 74.54 8.45
C PRO A 2 7.66 73.74 7.28
N MET A 3 7.11 72.50 7.32
CA MET A 3 6.92 71.47 8.37
C MET A 3 6.92 70.05 7.71
N LYS A 4 6.58 68.97 8.44
CA LYS A 4 6.40 67.60 7.92
C LYS A 4 5.20 66.88 8.55
N ALA A 5 4.42 66.16 7.74
CA ALA A 5 3.66 64.93 8.05
C ALA A 5 3.11 64.40 6.70
N ALA A 6 3.51 63.27 6.11
CA ALA A 6 3.85 61.94 6.62
C ALA A 6 2.62 61.17 7.16
N TRP A 7 1.83 60.61 6.24
CA TRP A 7 0.82 59.57 6.52
C TRP A 7 1.07 58.37 5.60
N LEU A 8 1.43 57.23 6.20
CA LEU A 8 1.57 55.93 5.53
C LEU A 8 0.21 55.23 5.54
N VAL A 9 -0.38 55.00 4.37
CA VAL A 9 -1.58 54.14 4.26
C VAL A 9 -1.12 52.70 4.04
N LEU A 10 -1.15 51.92 5.11
CA LEU A 10 -0.80 50.49 5.11
C LEU A 10 -1.93 49.68 4.44
N VAL A 11 -1.80 49.37 3.15
CA VAL A 11 -2.77 48.52 2.44
C VAL A 11 -2.60 47.07 2.88
N LEU A 12 -3.67 46.53 3.45
CA LEU A 12 -3.71 45.20 4.06
C LEU A 12 -3.64 44.12 2.96
N ALA A 13 -2.52 43.40 2.86
CA ALA A 13 -2.41 42.21 2.03
C ALA A 13 -3.19 41.07 2.69
N LEU A 14 -4.44 40.84 2.24
CA LEU A 14 -5.25 39.72 2.73
C LEU A 14 -4.54 38.40 2.48
N GLY A 15 -4.43 37.58 3.52
CA GLY A 15 -3.70 36.32 3.45
C GLY A 15 -4.33 35.35 2.45
N LEU A 16 -3.54 34.87 1.51
CA LEU A 16 -3.84 33.65 0.75
C LEU A 16 -3.72 32.45 1.71
N SER A 17 -4.74 32.26 2.55
CA SER A 17 -4.91 31.08 3.38
C SER A 17 -5.21 29.89 2.48
N GLY A 18 -4.15 29.33 1.89
CA GLY A 18 -4.22 28.15 1.04
C GLY A 18 -4.90 27.02 1.80
N CYS A 19 -6.07 26.60 1.33
CA CYS A 19 -6.75 25.43 1.84
C CYS A 19 -6.02 24.16 1.38
N SER A 20 -4.87 23.90 2.01
CA SER A 20 -4.29 22.56 2.12
C SER A 20 -5.31 21.69 2.87
N LYS A 21 -6.30 21.19 2.12
CA LYS A 21 -7.28 20.22 2.57
C LYS A 21 -6.50 19.10 3.25
N PRO A 22 -6.68 18.84 4.55
CA PRO A 22 -5.96 17.77 5.22
C PRO A 22 -6.24 16.48 4.47
N GLU A 23 -5.18 15.86 3.94
CA GLU A 23 -5.31 14.52 3.38
C GLU A 23 -5.80 13.62 4.52
N PRO A 24 -6.95 12.94 4.37
CA PRO A 24 -7.53 12.17 5.46
C PRO A 24 -6.47 11.17 5.93
N PRO A 25 -6.17 11.12 7.24
CA PRO A 25 -4.96 10.49 7.75
C PRO A 25 -4.85 9.08 7.18
N SER A 26 -3.79 8.85 6.39
CA SER A 26 -3.63 7.56 5.72
C SER A 26 -3.65 6.48 6.80
N ARG A 27 -4.48 5.46 6.57
CA ARG A 27 -4.73 4.38 7.52
C ARG A 27 -3.37 3.78 7.90
N ALA A 28 -2.89 4.09 9.12
CA ALA A 28 -1.46 4.12 9.43
C ALA A 28 -0.71 2.93 8.83
N GLN A 29 0.11 3.23 7.83
CA GLN A 29 0.55 2.26 6.81
C GLN A 29 1.26 1.08 7.46
N ARG A 30 0.59 -0.08 7.50
CA ARG A 30 1.00 -1.22 8.32
C ARG A 30 2.11 -2.05 7.71
N VAL A 31 2.43 -1.80 6.45
CA VAL A 31 3.56 -2.43 5.74
C VAL A 31 4.38 -1.33 5.10
N ALA A 32 5.60 -1.14 5.60
CA ALA A 32 6.55 -0.22 5.01
C ALA A 32 7.08 -0.81 3.69
N MET A 33 6.98 -0.02 2.60
CA MET A 33 7.55 -0.39 1.30
C MET A 33 8.92 0.29 1.15
N ILE A 34 9.99 -0.49 1.27
CA ILE A 34 11.37 -0.01 1.18
C ILE A 34 11.88 -0.23 -0.25
N GLN A 35 11.99 0.83 -1.03
CA GLN A 35 12.53 0.74 -2.39
C GLN A 35 14.02 0.36 -2.37
N LYS A 36 14.42 -0.59 -3.23
CA LYS A 36 15.80 -1.07 -3.39
C LYS A 36 16.37 -0.73 -4.77
N ASP A 37 15.55 -0.76 -5.81
CA ASP A 37 15.87 -0.20 -7.13
C ASP A 37 14.61 0.37 -7.81
N ALA A 38 14.73 0.85 -9.04
CA ALA A 38 13.62 1.41 -9.83
C ALA A 38 12.41 0.45 -10.03
N THR A 39 12.59 -0.84 -9.74
CA THR A 39 11.61 -1.92 -9.92
C THR A 39 11.57 -2.96 -8.79
N SER A 40 12.44 -2.88 -7.79
CA SER A 40 12.46 -3.82 -6.65
C SER A 40 12.18 -3.13 -5.32
N VAL A 41 11.32 -3.73 -4.49
CA VAL A 41 11.01 -3.25 -3.12
C VAL A 41 11.08 -4.39 -2.11
N GLU A 42 11.41 -4.08 -0.86
CA GLU A 42 11.09 -4.95 0.28
C GLU A 42 9.81 -4.45 0.96
N LEU A 43 9.07 -5.39 1.56
CA LEU A 43 7.88 -5.12 2.37
C LEU A 43 8.18 -5.53 3.80
N VAL A 44 8.02 -4.62 4.76
CA VAL A 44 8.30 -4.87 6.17
C VAL A 44 7.02 -4.63 6.99
N PRO A 45 6.46 -5.64 7.67
CA PRO A 45 5.27 -5.49 8.50
C PRO A 45 5.56 -4.65 9.75
N ALA A 46 4.59 -3.84 10.16
CA ALA A 46 4.56 -3.19 11.47
C ALA A 46 4.12 -4.18 12.57
N GLU A 47 4.31 -3.77 13.83
CA GLU A 47 3.83 -4.52 15.00
C GLU A 47 2.29 -4.59 15.07
N GLY A 48 1.77 -5.60 15.77
CA GLY A 48 0.33 -5.80 15.94
C GLY A 48 -0.40 -6.40 14.73
N LEU A 49 0.32 -6.76 13.67
CA LEU A 49 -0.22 -7.54 12.55
C LEU A 49 -0.28 -9.05 12.88
N PRO A 50 -1.23 -9.81 12.28
CA PRO A 50 -1.25 -11.26 12.40
C PRO A 50 0.00 -11.94 11.79
N PRO A 51 0.45 -13.10 12.32
CA PRO A 51 1.77 -13.67 12.02
C PRO A 51 1.94 -14.31 10.64
N TYR A 52 0.87 -14.76 9.96
CA TYR A 52 0.99 -15.38 8.63
C TYR A 52 0.54 -14.42 7.54
N CYS A 53 1.21 -14.39 6.38
CA CYS A 53 0.75 -13.56 5.27
C CYS A 53 1.01 -14.10 3.87
N HIS A 54 0.26 -13.52 2.92
CA HIS A 54 0.51 -13.62 1.48
C HIS A 54 0.69 -12.24 0.85
N VAL A 55 1.51 -12.15 -0.21
CA VAL A 55 1.68 -10.95 -1.02
C VAL A 55 1.25 -11.20 -2.47
N PHE A 56 0.36 -10.35 -2.96
CA PHE A 56 -0.11 -10.32 -4.34
C PHE A 56 0.26 -9.00 -5.00
N VAL A 57 0.87 -9.04 -6.18
CA VAL A 57 1.09 -7.87 -7.04
C VAL A 57 0.05 -7.90 -8.16
N VAL A 58 -0.60 -6.75 -8.39
CA VAL A 58 -1.68 -6.59 -9.37
C VAL A 58 -1.34 -5.45 -10.30
N THR A 59 -1.27 -5.75 -11.60
CA THR A 59 -0.96 -4.76 -12.64
C THR A 59 -2.14 -3.83 -12.94
N ALA A 60 -1.91 -2.71 -13.61
CA ALA A 60 -2.99 -1.87 -14.15
C ALA A 60 -3.86 -2.61 -15.20
N THR A 61 -3.38 -3.74 -15.75
CA THR A 61 -4.13 -4.62 -16.65
C THR A 61 -4.95 -5.69 -15.90
N GLY A 62 -4.91 -5.72 -14.57
CA GLY A 62 -5.67 -6.67 -13.74
C GLY A 62 -5.08 -8.09 -13.65
N TYR A 63 -3.83 -8.27 -14.08
CA TYR A 63 -3.09 -9.53 -13.88
C TYR A 63 -2.62 -9.61 -12.43
N VAL A 64 -2.95 -10.71 -11.76
CA VAL A 64 -2.60 -10.98 -10.35
C VAL A 64 -1.45 -11.99 -10.29
N GLN A 65 -0.38 -11.64 -9.59
CA GLN A 65 0.78 -12.50 -9.33
C GLN A 65 0.95 -12.72 -7.82
N LEU A 66 0.99 -13.98 -7.39
CA LEU A 66 1.41 -14.37 -6.04
C LEU A 66 2.95 -14.31 -5.94
N HIS A 67 3.46 -13.63 -4.91
CA HIS A 67 4.91 -13.53 -4.65
C HIS A 67 5.38 -14.35 -3.44
N THR A 68 4.47 -14.76 -2.57
CA THR A 68 4.68 -15.63 -1.41
C THR A 68 4.17 -17.04 -1.74
N ALA A 69 4.73 -17.67 -2.77
CA ALA A 69 4.40 -19.03 -3.15
C ALA A 69 5.38 -20.01 -2.49
N THR A 70 4.86 -20.87 -1.62
CA THR A 70 5.57 -21.99 -0.99
C THR A 70 5.24 -23.31 -1.71
N GLU A 71 5.97 -24.39 -1.41
CA GLU A 71 5.73 -25.71 -2.01
C GLU A 71 4.37 -26.32 -1.56
N ASP A 72 3.96 -26.05 -0.32
CA ASP A 72 2.65 -26.42 0.26
C ASP A 72 1.52 -25.43 -0.10
N GLN A 73 1.83 -24.35 -0.82
CA GLN A 73 0.93 -23.26 -1.20
C GLN A 73 0.30 -22.47 -0.03
N LEU A 74 0.80 -22.64 1.21
CA LEU A 74 0.33 -21.95 2.41
C LEU A 74 0.93 -20.54 2.58
N SER A 75 0.33 -19.74 3.47
CA SER A 75 0.91 -18.46 3.91
C SER A 75 2.13 -18.69 4.80
N LEU A 76 3.15 -17.85 4.58
CA LEU A 76 4.42 -17.88 5.29
C LEU A 76 4.41 -16.96 6.51
N GLU A 77 5.35 -17.14 7.42
CA GLU A 77 5.49 -16.30 8.62
C GLU A 77 6.06 -14.92 8.26
N CYS A 78 5.34 -13.86 8.65
CA CYS A 78 5.60 -12.47 8.33
C CYS A 78 5.82 -11.64 9.61
N PRO A 79 6.88 -11.90 10.40
CA PRO A 79 7.13 -11.20 11.65
C PRO A 79 7.40 -9.70 11.45
N ALA A 80 6.96 -8.90 12.42
CA ALA A 80 7.13 -7.45 12.42
C ALA A 80 8.63 -7.05 12.35
N GLY A 81 8.93 -5.98 11.61
CA GLY A 81 10.29 -5.48 11.42
C GLY A 81 11.18 -6.28 10.46
N VAL A 82 10.71 -7.44 9.95
CA VAL A 82 11.46 -8.30 9.03
C VAL A 82 10.88 -8.21 7.61
N PRO A 83 11.70 -8.22 6.53
CA PRO A 83 11.18 -8.31 5.17
C PRO A 83 10.38 -9.61 4.93
N ILE A 84 9.16 -9.50 4.40
CA ILE A 84 8.24 -10.63 4.13
C ILE A 84 8.89 -11.69 3.22
N THR A 85 9.76 -11.27 2.30
CA THR A 85 10.50 -12.16 1.40
C THR A 85 12.00 -11.95 1.54
N SER A 86 12.76 -13.05 1.56
CA SER A 86 14.24 -13.05 1.66
C SER A 86 14.98 -12.40 0.48
N ARG A 87 14.23 -11.93 -0.52
CA ARG A 87 14.69 -11.15 -1.67
C ARG A 87 13.65 -10.06 -1.94
N ALA A 88 14.10 -8.90 -2.43
CA ALA A 88 13.20 -7.83 -2.85
C ALA A 88 12.24 -8.29 -3.96
N LEU A 89 10.97 -7.88 -3.84
CA LEU A 89 9.91 -8.13 -4.79
C LEU A 89 10.14 -7.32 -6.06
N LYS A 90 10.26 -8.00 -7.20
CA LYS A 90 10.39 -7.36 -8.52
C LYS A 90 9.02 -7.06 -9.10
N MET A 91 8.76 -5.78 -9.39
CA MET A 91 7.52 -5.30 -9.98
C MET A 91 7.53 -5.48 -11.51
N PRO A 92 6.41 -5.88 -12.15
CA PRO A 92 6.30 -6.00 -13.60
C PRO A 92 6.56 -4.67 -14.34
N LYS A 93 7.61 -4.62 -15.17
CA LYS A 93 7.98 -3.46 -15.99
C LYS A 93 6.92 -3.14 -17.05
N GLY A 94 6.70 -1.86 -17.34
CA GLY A 94 5.78 -1.42 -18.41
C GLY A 94 4.29 -1.56 -18.07
N HIS A 95 3.92 -2.09 -16.91
CA HIS A 95 2.53 -2.28 -16.48
C HIS A 95 1.92 -1.07 -15.74
N GLY A 96 2.65 0.03 -15.61
CA GLY A 96 2.21 1.26 -14.95
C GLY A 96 2.11 1.11 -13.42
N ASN A 97 1.20 1.85 -12.79
CA ASN A 97 0.99 1.73 -11.35
C ASN A 97 0.51 0.31 -11.01
N VAL A 98 1.27 -0.40 -10.19
CA VAL A 98 0.90 -1.72 -9.67
C VAL A 98 0.40 -1.58 -8.23
N LYS A 99 -0.59 -2.37 -7.86
CA LYS A 99 -1.08 -2.47 -6.48
C LYS A 99 -0.51 -3.71 -5.83
N VAL A 100 -0.08 -3.58 -4.60
CA VAL A 100 0.43 -4.69 -3.78
C VAL A 100 -0.56 -4.91 -2.64
N TYR A 101 -1.19 -6.08 -2.62
CA TYR A 101 -2.05 -6.50 -1.53
C TYR A 101 -1.27 -7.44 -0.63
N VAL A 102 -1.17 -7.10 0.66
CA VAL A 102 -0.64 -7.98 1.69
C VAL A 102 -1.80 -8.45 2.55
N VAL A 103 -2.07 -9.75 2.54
CA VAL A 103 -3.16 -10.38 3.28
C VAL A 103 -2.56 -11.13 4.45
N PHE A 104 -2.79 -10.65 5.67
CA PHE A 104 -2.35 -11.28 6.93
C PHE A 104 -3.50 -12.08 7.56
N SER A 105 -3.18 -13.13 8.31
CA SER A 105 -4.10 -13.85 9.20
C SER A 105 -3.39 -14.49 10.40
N ASP A 106 -4.16 -14.78 11.45
CA ASP A 106 -3.74 -15.53 12.64
C ASP A 106 -3.73 -17.06 12.41
N ARG A 107 -4.06 -17.49 11.19
CA ARG A 107 -3.98 -18.88 10.73
C ARG A 107 -3.26 -18.95 9.38
N GLN A 108 -2.67 -20.10 9.07
CA GLN A 108 -2.23 -20.38 7.70
C GLN A 108 -3.44 -20.43 6.75
N ILE A 109 -3.25 -19.89 5.54
CA ILE A 109 -4.25 -19.80 4.48
C ILE A 109 -3.71 -20.51 3.23
N GLU A 110 -4.56 -21.18 2.48
CA GLU A 110 -4.23 -21.68 1.14
C GLU A 110 -4.24 -20.53 0.11
N SER A 111 -3.13 -20.34 -0.60
CA SER A 111 -3.00 -19.27 -1.60
C SER A 111 -3.93 -19.43 -2.81
N GLY A 112 -4.31 -20.66 -3.18
CA GLY A 112 -5.15 -20.94 -4.36
C GLY A 112 -6.55 -20.30 -4.28
N PRO A 113 -7.38 -20.67 -3.28
CA PRO A 113 -8.69 -20.03 -3.05
C PRO A 113 -8.61 -18.52 -2.83
N LEU A 114 -7.50 -18.02 -2.25
CA LEU A 114 -7.29 -16.59 -2.03
C LEU A 114 -6.98 -15.85 -3.35
N SER A 115 -6.13 -16.43 -4.20
CA SER A 115 -5.78 -15.91 -5.53
C SER A 115 -7.02 -15.76 -6.41
N MET A 116 -7.91 -16.76 -6.40
CA MET A 116 -9.16 -16.73 -7.15
C MET A 116 -10.06 -15.56 -6.74
N GLN A 117 -10.26 -15.35 -5.43
CA GLN A 117 -11.08 -14.26 -4.91
C GLN A 117 -10.48 -12.89 -5.26
N ILE A 118 -9.17 -12.71 -5.08
CA ILE A 118 -8.48 -11.46 -5.47
C ILE A 118 -8.62 -11.20 -6.97
N GLN A 119 -8.44 -12.22 -7.81
CA GLN A 119 -8.60 -12.10 -9.26
C GLN A 119 -10.06 -11.75 -9.66
N GLU A 120 -11.07 -12.29 -8.96
CA GLU A 120 -12.47 -11.92 -9.15
C GLU A 120 -12.70 -10.44 -8.84
N PHE A 121 -12.36 -9.97 -7.63
CA PHE A 121 -12.55 -8.56 -7.23
C PHE A 121 -11.80 -7.60 -8.16
N VAL A 122 -10.57 -7.93 -8.54
CA VAL A 122 -9.76 -7.17 -9.50
C VAL A 122 -10.44 -7.11 -10.88
N SER A 123 -10.96 -8.23 -11.40
CA SER A 123 -11.68 -8.24 -12.69
C SER A 123 -12.96 -7.39 -12.68
N GLN A 124 -13.64 -7.35 -11.53
CA GLN A 124 -14.84 -6.54 -11.30
C GLN A 124 -14.50 -5.07 -10.94
N LYS A 125 -13.20 -4.70 -10.91
CA LYS A 125 -12.68 -3.40 -10.50
C LYS A 125 -13.12 -2.97 -9.08
N LYS A 126 -13.42 -3.94 -8.22
CA LYS A 126 -13.78 -3.74 -6.82
C LYS A 126 -12.52 -3.62 -5.96
N PRO A 127 -12.57 -2.89 -4.82
CA PRO A 127 -11.51 -2.98 -3.82
C PRO A 127 -11.48 -4.39 -3.23
N VAL A 128 -10.29 -4.91 -2.95
CA VAL A 128 -10.11 -6.10 -2.11
C VAL A 128 -10.14 -5.67 -0.65
N THR A 129 -11.03 -6.23 0.17
CA THR A 129 -11.06 -5.97 1.62
C THR A 129 -11.09 -7.27 2.43
N ALA A 130 -10.67 -7.20 3.69
CA ALA A 130 -10.65 -8.35 4.59
C ALA A 130 -12.04 -8.98 4.85
N VAL A 131 -13.13 -8.22 4.66
CA VAL A 131 -14.51 -8.72 4.84
C VAL A 131 -14.99 -9.48 3.60
N ASP A 132 -14.50 -9.09 2.42
CA ASP A 132 -14.85 -9.71 1.15
C ASP A 132 -14.07 -11.01 0.88
N LEU A 133 -12.85 -11.11 1.44
CA LEU A 133 -12.02 -12.31 1.39
C LEU A 133 -12.49 -13.35 2.41
N ARG A 134 -12.96 -14.50 1.94
CA ARG A 134 -13.41 -15.64 2.77
C ARG A 134 -12.24 -16.47 3.30
N ALA A 135 -11.16 -15.82 3.73
CA ALA A 135 -10.01 -16.47 4.32
C ALA A 135 -10.27 -16.81 5.81
N PRO A 136 -9.74 -17.92 6.33
CA PRO A 136 -9.89 -18.29 7.73
C PRO A 136 -9.09 -17.37 8.66
N GLY A 137 -9.64 -17.08 9.83
CA GLY A 137 -8.96 -16.35 10.91
C GLY A 137 -9.31 -14.86 10.98
N ASN A 138 -8.53 -14.12 11.77
CA ASN A 138 -8.56 -12.66 11.85
C ASN A 138 -7.78 -12.04 10.69
N VAL A 139 -8.46 -11.80 9.57
CA VAL A 139 -7.85 -11.34 8.32
C VAL A 139 -7.60 -9.83 8.33
N VAL A 140 -6.41 -9.39 7.93
CA VAL A 140 -6.08 -7.98 7.68
C VAL A 140 -5.55 -7.84 6.26
N VAL A 141 -6.14 -6.92 5.48
CA VAL A 141 -5.65 -6.55 4.14
C VAL A 141 -5.04 -5.16 4.20
N GLU A 142 -3.77 -5.08 3.82
CA GLU A 142 -3.05 -3.83 3.55
C GLU A 142 -2.87 -3.68 2.03
N THR A 143 -3.10 -2.48 1.50
CA THR A 143 -2.97 -2.19 0.07
C THR A 143 -1.97 -1.05 -0.13
N LEU A 144 -0.95 -1.30 -0.93
CA LEU A 144 0.13 -0.38 -1.24
C LEU A 144 0.12 -0.10 -2.76
N GLU A 145 0.50 1.10 -3.19
CA GLU A 145 0.63 1.43 -4.61
C GLU A 145 2.10 1.73 -4.95
N PHE A 146 2.60 1.13 -6.04
CA PHE A 146 3.95 1.37 -6.56
C PHE A 146 3.86 1.87 -8.00
N ALA A 147 4.36 3.08 -8.24
CA ALA A 147 4.47 3.63 -9.58
C ALA A 147 5.75 3.09 -10.25
N THR A 148 5.63 2.09 -11.13
CA THR A 148 6.77 1.69 -11.96
C THR A 148 7.12 2.84 -12.91
N PRO A 149 8.40 3.17 -13.13
CA PRO A 149 8.77 4.03 -14.25
C PRO A 149 8.28 3.40 -15.58
N LYS A 150 7.90 4.26 -16.52
CA LYS A 150 7.44 3.88 -17.86
C LYS A 150 8.63 3.52 -18.76
#